data_AF-A0A4R7VY21-F1
#
_entry.id   AF-A0A4R7VY21-F1
#
_cell.length_a   1.000
_cell.length_b   1.000
_cell.length_c   1.000
_cell.angle_alpha   90.00
_cell.angle_beta   90.00
_cell.angle_gamma   90.00
#
_symmetry.space_group_name_H-M   'P 1'
#
loop_
_entity.id
_entity.type
_entity.pdbx_description
1 polymer ?
#
loop_
_entity_poly.entity_id
_entity_poly.type
_entity_poly.pdbx_seq_one_letter_code
_entity_poly.pdbx_strand_id
1 'polypeptide(L)'
;MKKLPVSPAEIRVLLSLTSDWTREGVEKALVEAGWAPDGKPLEWSAGASAPHFFGDEDNGWRLELGDEPGVAGAFVRLPCALFWPALDLDEDTDDYDDEDAFSAQEEEVDDLDDEYADVWERDPDAERDAFDDEFARLSNLLRAELGDPDKRTEGLEPEETWHRDGLEIHLEMTDDINSYSQYDLIAIQLRAP
;
A
#
# COMPACT_ATOMS: atom_id res chain seq x y z
N MET A 1 -7.12 -5.51 11.82
CA MET A 1 -6.98 -5.10 10.40
C MET A 1 -7.75 -3.82 10.10
N LYS A 2 -7.26 -2.98 9.20
CA LYS A 2 -7.98 -1.82 8.64
C LYS A 2 -7.80 -1.80 7.12
N LYS A 3 -8.88 -1.58 6.35
CA LYS A 3 -8.87 -1.76 4.88
C LYS A 3 -9.54 -0.62 4.12
N LEU A 4 -9.05 -0.31 2.93
CA LEU A 4 -9.76 0.53 1.97
C LEU A 4 -10.83 -0.27 1.22
N PRO A 5 -11.95 0.36 0.83
CA PRO A 5 -13.00 -0.28 0.05
C PRO A 5 -12.60 -0.37 -1.44
N VAL A 6 -11.47 -0.99 -1.75
CA VAL A 6 -10.95 -1.11 -3.12
C VAL A 6 -11.86 -2.01 -3.94
N SER A 7 -12.52 -1.45 -4.94
CA SER A 7 -13.43 -2.14 -5.86
C SER A 7 -12.89 -2.11 -7.30
N PRO A 8 -13.58 -2.73 -8.28
CA PRO A 8 -13.21 -2.60 -9.69
C PRO A 8 -13.12 -1.14 -10.17
N ALA A 9 -13.82 -0.20 -9.55
CA ALA A 9 -13.75 1.22 -9.93
C ALA A 9 -12.37 1.81 -9.61
N GLU A 10 -11.88 1.59 -8.40
CA GLU A 10 -10.58 2.07 -7.91
C GLU A 10 -9.42 1.40 -8.65
N ILE A 11 -9.53 0.10 -8.93
CA ILE A 11 -8.54 -0.61 -9.77
C ILE A 11 -8.46 0.03 -11.16
N ARG A 12 -9.59 0.37 -11.79
CA ARG A 12 -9.58 1.03 -13.11
C ARG A 12 -9.03 2.45 -13.05
N VAL A 13 -9.25 3.19 -11.97
CA VAL A 13 -8.61 4.50 -11.76
C VAL A 13 -7.10 4.32 -11.75
N LEU A 14 -6.58 3.42 -10.91
CA LEU A 14 -5.16 3.14 -10.82
C LEU A 14 -4.60 2.72 -12.18
N LEU A 15 -5.20 1.73 -12.85
CA LEU A 15 -4.77 1.27 -14.17
C LEU A 15 -4.88 2.34 -15.26
N SER A 16 -5.73 3.35 -15.11
CA SER A 16 -5.81 4.46 -16.06
C SER A 16 -4.56 5.35 -16.05
N LEU A 17 -3.82 5.37 -14.94
CA LEU A 17 -2.58 6.13 -14.81
C LEU A 17 -1.50 5.64 -15.80
N THR A 18 -1.58 4.37 -16.26
CA THR A 18 -0.63 3.82 -17.24
C THR A 18 -0.79 4.43 -18.63
N SER A 19 -1.92 5.08 -18.91
CA SER A 19 -2.23 5.62 -20.25
C SER A 19 -1.46 6.90 -20.58
N ASP A 20 -1.06 7.66 -19.56
CA ASP A 20 -0.26 8.88 -19.68
C ASP A 20 0.70 8.99 -18.48
N TRP A 21 1.78 8.21 -18.54
CA TRP A 21 2.82 8.18 -17.50
C TRP A 21 3.75 9.40 -17.56
N THR A 22 3.15 10.58 -17.46
CA THR A 22 3.81 11.86 -17.24
C THR A 22 3.31 12.44 -15.93
N ARG A 23 4.11 13.30 -15.28
CA ARG A 23 3.68 13.95 -14.04
C ARG A 23 2.33 14.64 -14.18
N GLU A 24 2.17 15.44 -15.23
CA GLU A 24 0.92 16.16 -15.52
C GLU A 24 -0.25 15.21 -15.78
N GLY A 25 -0.03 14.13 -16.53
CA GLY A 25 -1.05 13.11 -16.80
C GLY A 25 -1.52 12.39 -15.54
N VAL A 26 -0.58 11.94 -14.71
CA VAL A 26 -0.88 11.25 -13.44
C VAL A 26 -1.57 12.19 -12.45
N GLU A 27 -1.01 13.39 -12.20
CA GLU A 27 -1.62 14.37 -11.29
C GLU A 27 -3.06 14.70 -11.70
N LYS A 28 -3.30 14.93 -13.00
CA LYS A 28 -4.63 15.19 -13.53
C LYS A 28 -5.58 14.02 -13.30
N ALA A 29 -5.16 12.79 -13.57
CA ALA A 29 -5.99 11.61 -13.38
C ALA A 29 -6.34 11.37 -11.89
N LEU A 30 -5.39 11.62 -10.99
CA LEU A 30 -5.63 11.56 -9.54
C LEU A 30 -6.64 12.62 -9.07
N VAL A 31 -6.57 13.84 -9.59
CA VAL A 31 -7.56 14.90 -9.31
C VAL A 31 -8.94 14.53 -9.87
N GLU A 32 -9.02 14.03 -11.11
CA GLU A 32 -10.27 13.60 -11.74
C GLU A 32 -10.94 12.43 -10.98
N ALA A 33 -10.14 11.55 -10.36
CA ALA A 33 -10.62 10.48 -9.51
C ALA A 33 -11.00 10.92 -8.09
N GLY A 34 -10.71 12.18 -7.71
CA GLY A 34 -10.90 12.67 -6.35
C GLY A 34 -9.87 12.16 -5.34
N TRP A 35 -8.78 11.53 -5.81
CA TRP A 35 -7.66 11.05 -4.98
C TRP A 35 -6.62 12.14 -4.70
N ALA A 36 -6.68 13.27 -5.42
CA ALA A 36 -5.88 14.44 -5.18
C ALA A 36 -6.74 15.72 -5.15
N PRO A 37 -6.37 16.73 -4.33
CA PRO A 37 -7.04 18.03 -4.34
C PRO A 37 -6.75 18.82 -5.63
N ASP A 38 -7.79 19.39 -6.23
CA ASP A 38 -7.65 20.26 -7.42
C ASP A 38 -6.88 21.55 -7.08
N GLY A 39 -5.98 21.95 -7.97
CA GLY A 39 -5.20 23.18 -7.86
C GLY A 39 -4.12 23.21 -6.77
N LYS A 40 -3.86 22.11 -6.05
CA LYS A 40 -2.74 21.99 -5.11
C LYS A 40 -1.62 21.14 -5.72
N PRO A 41 -0.34 21.51 -5.52
CA PRO A 41 0.77 20.70 -6.00
C PRO A 41 0.84 19.37 -5.24
N LEU A 42 1.14 18.28 -5.94
CA LEU A 42 1.47 17.00 -5.31
C LEU A 42 2.95 16.95 -4.96
N GLU A 43 3.26 16.38 -3.79
CA GLU A 43 4.61 16.19 -3.30
C GLU A 43 5.16 14.85 -3.77
N TRP A 44 5.96 14.89 -4.84
CA TRP A 44 6.73 13.76 -5.34
C TRP A 44 8.11 13.68 -4.66
N SER A 45 8.77 12.54 -4.82
CA SER A 45 10.14 12.24 -4.37
C SER A 45 10.35 12.35 -2.85
N ALA A 46 9.30 12.20 -2.07
CA ALA A 46 9.44 12.28 -0.61
C ALA A 46 9.91 10.94 0.01
N GLY A 47 10.17 9.92 -0.82
CA GLY A 47 10.83 8.65 -0.46
C GLY A 47 9.94 7.70 0.34
N ALA A 48 10.55 6.71 1.02
CA ALA A 48 9.86 5.82 1.97
C ALA A 48 9.38 6.52 3.25
N SER A 49 9.43 7.85 3.27
CA SER A 49 8.94 8.75 4.31
C SER A 49 8.06 9.85 3.69
N ALA A 50 7.62 9.64 2.44
CA ALA A 50 6.79 10.56 1.68
C ALA A 50 5.42 10.69 2.31
N PRO A 51 4.86 11.91 2.38
CA PRO A 51 3.57 12.12 2.99
C PRO A 51 2.52 11.26 2.26
N HIS A 52 1.84 10.45 3.07
CA HIS A 52 0.45 10.09 2.87
C HIS A 52 -0.26 11.42 2.59
N PHE A 53 -0.94 11.58 1.46
CA PHE A 53 -1.50 12.87 1.02
C PHE A 53 -1.99 13.76 2.18
N PHE A 54 -1.20 14.76 2.58
CA PHE A 54 -1.61 15.75 3.58
C PHE A 54 -2.26 16.93 2.85
N GLY A 55 -3.53 16.76 2.53
CA GLY A 55 -4.45 17.88 2.35
C GLY A 55 -5.25 18.08 3.64
N ASP A 56 -5.53 19.34 4.02
CA ASP A 56 -6.40 19.70 5.16
C ASP A 56 -7.81 19.07 5.12
N GLU A 57 -8.16 18.41 4.01
CA GLU A 57 -9.35 17.58 3.85
C GLU A 57 -8.86 16.21 3.37
N ASP A 58 -8.60 15.30 4.31
CA ASP A 58 -8.24 13.91 4.04
C ASP A 58 -9.38 13.30 3.20
N ASN A 59 -9.19 13.19 1.89
CA ASN A 59 -10.12 12.47 1.01
C ASN A 59 -10.11 10.96 1.30
N GLY A 60 -9.24 10.53 2.23
CA GLY A 60 -9.12 9.20 2.79
C GLY A 60 -8.27 8.24 1.95
N TRP A 61 -8.01 8.58 0.69
CA TRP A 61 -7.19 7.79 -0.24
C TRP A 61 -5.72 8.21 -0.08
N ARG A 62 -5.05 7.65 0.93
CA ARG A 62 -3.64 7.90 1.26
C ARG A 62 -2.70 7.16 0.31
N LEU A 63 -2.52 7.67 -0.90
CA LEU A 63 -1.51 7.11 -1.82
C LEU A 63 -0.09 7.50 -1.37
N GLU A 64 0.90 6.74 -1.81
CA GLU A 64 2.30 7.08 -1.67
C GLU A 64 2.93 7.34 -3.03
N LEU A 65 3.67 8.45 -3.12
CA LEU A 65 4.30 8.91 -4.34
C LEU A 65 5.81 8.83 -4.22
N GLY A 66 6.42 8.04 -5.12
CA GLY A 66 7.86 7.97 -5.28
C GLY A 66 8.40 9.12 -6.11
N ASP A 67 9.42 8.84 -6.91
CA ASP A 67 9.89 9.80 -7.92
C ASP A 67 8.79 10.11 -8.94
N GLU A 68 8.86 11.30 -9.52
CA GLU A 68 7.87 11.76 -10.50
C GLU A 68 7.91 10.95 -11.81
N PRO A 69 6.76 10.72 -12.48
CA PRO A 69 6.70 10.00 -13.75
C PRO A 69 7.60 10.64 -14.81
N GLY A 70 8.32 9.79 -15.55
CA GLY A 70 9.38 10.21 -16.48
C GLY A 70 10.80 10.00 -15.94
N VAL A 71 10.93 9.65 -14.65
CA VAL A 71 12.18 9.20 -14.02
C VAL A 71 12.16 7.68 -13.83
N ALA A 72 13.32 7.03 -13.90
CA ALA A 72 13.46 5.60 -13.59
C ALA A 72 13.16 5.36 -12.11
N GLY A 73 12.38 4.33 -11.79
CA GLY A 73 11.94 4.06 -10.41
C GLY A 73 10.80 4.96 -9.90
N ALA A 74 10.21 5.81 -10.75
CA ALA A 74 8.98 6.53 -10.42
C ALA A 74 7.86 5.55 -10.04
N PHE A 75 7.07 5.87 -9.02
CA PHE A 75 5.96 5.02 -8.61
C PHE A 75 4.79 5.77 -7.98
N VAL A 76 3.62 5.13 -8.06
CA VAL A 76 2.41 5.45 -7.29
C VAL A 76 1.98 4.17 -6.59
N ARG A 77 1.87 4.19 -5.27
CA ARG A 77 1.43 3.06 -4.47
C ARG A 77 0.11 3.39 -3.77
N LEU A 78 -0.83 2.44 -3.82
CA LEU A 78 -2.09 2.47 -3.10
C LEU A 78 -2.03 1.43 -1.97
N PRO A 79 -1.80 1.87 -0.73
CA PRO A 79 -2.03 1.06 0.46
C PRO A 79 -3.49 0.59 0.48
N CYS A 80 -3.72 -0.73 0.58
CA CYS A 80 -5.07 -1.31 0.50
C CYS A 80 -5.55 -1.86 1.84
N ALA A 81 -4.67 -2.47 2.62
CA ALA A 81 -5.00 -3.01 3.94
C ALA A 81 -3.78 -3.01 4.87
N LEU A 82 -4.03 -2.79 6.16
CA LEU A 82 -3.05 -2.83 7.24
C LEU A 82 -3.46 -3.87 8.27
N PHE A 83 -2.50 -4.66 8.73
CA PHE A 83 -2.72 -5.69 9.74
C PHE A 83 -1.84 -5.44 10.98
N TRP A 84 -2.48 -5.54 12.15
CA TRP A 84 -1.84 -5.46 13.46
C TRP A 84 -2.18 -6.73 14.25
N PRO A 85 -1.23 -7.33 14.98
CA PRO A 85 0.21 -7.02 14.95
C PRO A 85 0.86 -7.43 13.62
N ALA A 86 1.96 -6.76 13.24
CA ALA A 86 2.80 -7.22 12.12
C ALA A 86 3.36 -8.63 12.39
N LEU A 87 3.75 -9.35 11.34
CA LEU A 87 4.57 -10.54 11.53
C LEU A 87 5.95 -10.12 12.01
N ASP A 88 6.42 -10.80 13.06
CA ASP A 88 7.82 -10.69 13.48
C ASP A 88 8.64 -11.67 12.62
N LEU A 89 8.95 -11.29 11.37
CA LEU A 89 9.78 -12.11 10.48
C LEU A 89 11.28 -12.06 10.84
N ASP A 90 11.66 -11.13 11.71
CA ASP A 90 13.04 -10.92 12.20
C ASP A 90 13.40 -11.79 13.42
N GLU A 91 12.50 -12.66 13.90
CA GLU A 91 12.83 -13.70 14.88
C GLU A 91 13.62 -14.85 14.21
N ASP A 92 14.90 -14.58 13.91
CA ASP A 92 15.96 -15.58 14.06
C ASP A 92 15.86 -16.13 15.49
N THR A 93 15.09 -17.21 15.61
CA THR A 93 14.83 -17.99 16.82
C THR A 93 16.07 -18.81 17.17
N ASP A 94 17.17 -18.12 17.47
CA ASP A 94 18.39 -18.69 18.07
C ASP A 94 18.78 -17.88 19.32
N ASP A 95 18.20 -18.29 20.45
CA ASP A 95 18.89 -18.52 21.72
C ASP A 95 19.61 -17.33 22.39
N TYR A 96 18.89 -16.52 23.18
CA TYR A 96 19.45 -15.94 24.41
C TYR A 96 18.44 -15.94 25.56
N ASP A 97 18.65 -16.93 26.42
CA ASP A 97 18.34 -16.96 27.85
C ASP A 97 18.92 -15.71 28.54
N ASP A 98 18.20 -14.59 28.51
CA ASP A 98 18.54 -13.38 29.30
C ASP A 98 17.32 -12.92 30.11
N GLU A 99 17.19 -13.51 31.30
CA GLU A 99 16.31 -13.08 32.38
C GLU A 99 16.75 -11.70 32.95
N ASP A 100 16.94 -10.63 32.16
CA ASP A 100 17.14 -9.27 32.71
C ASP A 100 17.13 -8.12 31.65
N ALA A 101 16.04 -7.98 30.89
CA ALA A 101 15.78 -6.75 30.11
C ALA A 101 14.33 -6.27 30.23
N PHE A 102 13.82 -6.17 31.45
CA PHE A 102 12.61 -5.39 31.75
C PHE A 102 12.96 -3.89 31.79
N SER A 103 13.07 -3.26 30.63
CA SER A 103 13.00 -1.80 30.50
C SER A 103 11.98 -1.43 29.44
N ALA A 104 10.72 -1.28 29.87
CA ALA A 104 9.66 -0.54 29.22
C ALA A 104 9.66 -0.62 27.68
N GLN A 105 9.31 -1.79 27.15
CA GLN A 105 8.63 -1.84 25.86
C GLN A 105 7.33 -1.07 26.11
N GLU A 106 7.24 0.16 25.57
CA GLU A 106 5.97 0.87 25.50
C GLU A 106 4.97 -0.13 24.93
N GLU A 107 3.83 -0.36 25.60
CA GLU A 107 2.78 -1.23 25.07
C GLU A 107 2.46 -0.71 23.67
N GLU A 108 2.91 -1.39 22.62
CA GLU A 108 2.62 -0.99 21.24
C GLU A 108 1.10 -1.03 21.10
N VAL A 109 0.52 0.16 21.04
CA VAL A 109 -0.92 0.37 21.02
C VAL A 109 -1.35 0.32 19.57
N ASP A 110 -2.35 -0.51 19.28
CA ASP A 110 -3.09 -0.48 18.02
C ASP A 110 -3.73 0.91 17.85
N ASP A 111 -3.07 1.80 17.10
CA ASP A 111 -3.50 3.18 16.84
C ASP A 111 -4.17 3.34 15.47
N LEU A 112 -4.46 2.22 14.78
CA LEU A 112 -5.12 2.21 13.46
C LEU A 112 -6.41 3.04 13.45
N ASP A 113 -7.11 3.16 14.58
CA ASP A 113 -8.35 3.93 14.70
C ASP A 113 -8.14 5.45 14.69
N ASP A 114 -7.05 5.96 15.26
CA ASP A 114 -6.82 7.40 15.41
C ASP A 114 -6.06 8.01 14.22
N GLU A 115 -5.35 7.19 13.44
CA GLU A 115 -4.45 7.67 12.40
C GLU A 115 -5.07 7.84 11.01
N TYR A 116 -6.18 7.17 10.68
CA TYR A 116 -6.71 7.06 9.30
C TYR A 116 -8.15 7.56 9.17
N ALA A 117 -8.46 8.21 8.03
CA ALA A 117 -9.80 8.71 7.71
C ALA A 117 -10.89 7.63 7.68
N ASP A 118 -12.14 8.04 7.87
CA ASP A 118 -13.34 7.18 7.96
C ASP A 118 -13.59 6.26 6.76
N VAL A 119 -12.98 6.52 5.60
CA VAL A 119 -13.09 5.63 4.42
C VAL A 119 -12.43 4.27 4.68
N TRP A 120 -11.45 4.22 5.59
CA TRP A 120 -10.78 3.00 5.99
C TRP A 120 -11.66 2.24 7.00
N GLU A 121 -12.15 1.08 6.58
CA GLU A 121 -12.99 0.23 7.40
C GLU A 121 -12.13 -0.57 8.39
N ARG A 122 -12.38 -0.37 9.69
CA ARG A 122 -11.75 -1.14 10.76
C ARG A 122 -12.48 -2.47 10.96
N ASP A 123 -11.71 -3.54 11.02
CA ASP A 123 -12.17 -4.86 11.46
C ASP A 123 -11.34 -5.35 12.67
N PRO A 124 -11.79 -5.06 13.91
CA PRO A 124 -11.04 -5.36 15.13
C PRO A 124 -10.86 -6.84 15.41
N ASP A 125 -11.78 -7.68 14.90
CA ASP A 125 -11.78 -9.12 15.13
C ASP A 125 -11.11 -9.89 13.98
N ALA A 126 -10.57 -9.19 12.96
CA ALA A 126 -9.88 -9.81 11.84
C ALA A 126 -8.60 -10.52 12.27
N GLU A 127 -8.54 -11.83 12.03
CA GLU A 127 -7.34 -12.65 12.16
C GLU A 127 -6.52 -12.66 10.87
N ARG A 128 -5.34 -13.29 10.87
CA ARG A 128 -4.43 -13.32 9.72
C ARG A 128 -5.07 -13.87 8.45
N ASP A 129 -5.89 -14.91 8.57
CA ASP A 129 -6.61 -15.49 7.44
C ASP A 129 -7.47 -14.44 6.70
N ALA A 130 -7.99 -13.42 7.41
CA ALA A 130 -8.75 -12.34 6.78
C ALA A 130 -7.87 -11.40 5.94
N PHE A 131 -6.59 -11.25 6.29
CA PHE A 131 -5.62 -10.48 5.54
C PHE A 131 -5.19 -11.25 4.27
N ASP A 132 -4.97 -12.56 4.39
CA ASP A 132 -4.69 -13.42 3.24
C ASP A 132 -5.88 -13.47 2.26
N ASP A 133 -7.11 -13.54 2.79
CA ASP A 133 -8.35 -13.46 2.01
C ASP A 133 -8.47 -12.11 1.27
N GLU A 134 -8.04 -11.01 1.91
CA GLU A 134 -8.01 -9.68 1.30
C GLU A 134 -6.99 -9.60 0.15
N PHE A 135 -5.79 -10.17 0.32
CA PHE A 135 -4.81 -10.29 -0.76
C PHE A 135 -5.39 -11.10 -1.93
N ALA A 136 -6.01 -12.24 -1.66
CA ALA A 136 -6.65 -13.07 -2.67
C ALA A 136 -7.80 -12.33 -3.37
N ARG A 137 -8.59 -11.54 -2.64
CA ARG A 137 -9.66 -10.70 -3.20
C ARG A 137 -9.09 -9.66 -4.17
N LEU A 138 -8.05 -8.94 -3.78
CA LEU A 138 -7.37 -7.93 -4.61
C LEU A 138 -6.71 -8.55 -5.85
N SER A 139 -6.05 -9.69 -5.69
CA SER A 139 -5.49 -10.48 -6.81
C SER A 139 -6.59 -10.83 -7.81
N ASN A 140 -7.74 -11.31 -7.36
CA ASN A 140 -8.88 -11.62 -8.25
C ASN A 140 -9.40 -10.38 -8.99
N LEU A 141 -9.42 -9.21 -8.34
CA LEU A 141 -9.81 -7.96 -8.99
C LEU A 141 -8.82 -7.57 -10.09
N LEU A 142 -7.51 -7.62 -9.83
CA LEU A 142 -6.48 -7.32 -10.81
C LEU A 142 -6.51 -8.32 -11.97
N ARG A 143 -6.65 -9.62 -11.68
CA ARG A 143 -6.77 -10.66 -12.70
C ARG A 143 -7.99 -10.49 -13.60
N ALA A 144 -9.10 -9.99 -13.07
CA ALA A 144 -10.28 -9.69 -13.87
C ALA A 144 -10.05 -8.57 -14.90
N GLU A 145 -9.16 -7.61 -14.61
CA GLU A 145 -8.86 -6.46 -15.48
C GLU A 145 -7.61 -6.68 -16.35
N LEU A 146 -6.64 -7.47 -15.89
CA LEU A 146 -5.32 -7.66 -16.51
C LEU A 146 -5.04 -9.07 -17.04
N GLY A 147 -5.78 -10.09 -16.56
CA GLY A 147 -5.43 -11.50 -16.77
C GLY A 147 -4.45 -12.03 -15.73
N ASP A 148 -3.88 -13.21 -15.97
CA ASP A 148 -2.91 -13.82 -15.04
C ASP A 148 -1.62 -13.00 -14.94
N PRO A 149 -0.97 -12.97 -13.75
CA PRO A 149 0.28 -12.24 -13.56
C PRO A 149 1.44 -12.88 -14.35
N ASP A 150 2.40 -12.05 -14.76
CA ASP A 150 3.63 -12.49 -15.43
C ASP A 150 4.59 -13.19 -14.46
N LYS A 151 4.60 -12.75 -13.21
CA LYS A 151 5.40 -13.31 -12.11
C LYS A 151 4.56 -13.42 -10.85
N ARG A 152 4.85 -14.44 -10.07
CA ARG A 152 4.22 -14.67 -8.76
C ARG A 152 5.24 -15.29 -7.81
N THR A 153 5.34 -14.73 -6.61
CA THR A 153 6.00 -15.37 -5.47
C THR A 153 4.96 -15.97 -4.53
N GLU A 154 5.36 -17.00 -3.81
CA GLU A 154 4.55 -17.64 -2.77
C GLU A 154 5.32 -17.53 -1.45
N GLY A 155 4.62 -17.46 -0.33
CA GLY A 155 5.24 -17.32 0.99
C GLY A 155 4.41 -16.47 1.92
N LEU A 156 5.05 -15.97 2.98
CA LEU A 156 4.46 -15.04 3.95
C LEU A 156 4.30 -13.63 3.37
N GLU A 157 5.11 -13.28 2.38
CA GLU A 157 5.08 -12.03 1.63
C GLU A 157 4.86 -12.31 0.13
N PRO A 158 3.67 -12.76 -0.28
CA PRO A 158 3.37 -13.00 -1.68
C PRO A 158 3.36 -11.70 -2.49
N GLU A 159 3.89 -11.79 -3.71
CA GLU A 159 3.91 -10.73 -4.71
C GLU A 159 3.36 -11.26 -6.04
N GLU A 160 2.53 -10.48 -6.71
CA GLU A 160 2.11 -10.71 -8.09
C GLU A 160 2.48 -9.50 -8.97
N THR A 161 3.12 -9.76 -10.11
CA THR A 161 3.58 -8.72 -11.04
C THR A 161 2.92 -8.85 -12.41
N TRP A 162 2.43 -7.74 -12.98
CA TRP A 162 1.99 -7.62 -14.37
C TRP A 162 2.79 -6.53 -15.08
N HIS A 163 3.00 -6.67 -16.39
CA HIS A 163 3.60 -5.64 -17.23
C HIS A 163 2.57 -5.08 -18.20
N ARG A 164 2.43 -3.76 -18.22
CA ARG A 164 1.49 -3.07 -19.09
C ARG A 164 1.99 -1.70 -19.48
N ASP A 165 1.92 -1.38 -20.77
CA ASP A 165 2.27 -0.06 -21.31
C ASP A 165 3.68 0.43 -20.91
N GLY A 166 4.62 -0.50 -20.69
CA GLY A 166 5.99 -0.20 -20.28
C GLY A 166 6.18 0.04 -18.78
N LEU A 167 5.14 -0.19 -17.97
CA LEU A 167 5.17 -0.14 -16.51
C LEU A 167 4.99 -1.52 -15.91
N GLU A 168 5.41 -1.65 -14.66
CA GLU A 168 5.11 -2.79 -13.80
C GLU A 168 3.96 -2.44 -12.85
N ILE A 169 3.05 -3.38 -12.67
CA ILE A 169 1.94 -3.33 -11.71
C ILE A 169 2.20 -4.45 -10.71
N HIS A 170 2.33 -4.10 -9.44
CA HIS A 170 2.66 -5.02 -8.35
C HIS A 170 1.47 -5.08 -7.39
N LEU A 171 1.07 -6.28 -7.01
CA LEU A 171 0.28 -6.52 -5.80
C LEU A 171 1.23 -7.19 -4.81
N GLU A 172 1.50 -6.51 -3.70
CA GLU A 172 2.47 -6.96 -2.70
C GLU A 172 1.81 -7.08 -1.33
N MET A 173 2.22 -8.11 -0.60
CA MET A 173 2.08 -8.19 0.84
C MET A 173 3.48 -8.10 1.43
N THR A 174 3.72 -7.11 2.28
CA THR A 174 5.04 -6.85 2.86
C THR A 174 4.91 -6.56 4.35
N ASP A 175 5.92 -6.94 5.11
CA ASP A 175 6.13 -6.47 6.47
C ASP A 175 7.06 -5.23 6.48
N ASP A 176 7.13 -4.58 7.64
CA ASP A 176 8.11 -3.54 8.00
C ASP A 176 8.50 -2.54 6.89
N ILE A 177 7.49 -1.87 6.31
CA ILE A 177 7.77 -0.71 5.48
C ILE A 177 7.91 0.50 6.40
N ASN A 178 8.91 1.36 6.20
CA ASN A 178 9.13 2.55 7.04
C ASN A 178 7.87 3.40 7.32
N SER A 179 6.93 3.47 6.37
CA SER A 179 5.65 4.20 6.52
C SER A 179 4.61 3.48 7.39
N TYR A 180 4.80 2.17 7.60
CA TYR A 180 3.91 1.25 8.30
C TYR A 180 4.73 0.25 9.12
N SER A 181 5.78 0.68 9.80
CA SER A 181 6.75 -0.22 10.45
C SER A 181 6.15 -1.09 11.57
N GLN A 182 4.92 -0.78 11.99
CA GLN A 182 4.16 -1.52 12.98
C GLN A 182 3.15 -2.49 12.34
N TYR A 183 2.94 -2.44 11.03
CA TYR A 183 1.86 -3.14 10.35
C TYR A 183 2.35 -3.94 9.17
N ASP A 184 1.73 -5.10 8.93
CA ASP A 184 1.82 -5.70 7.60
C ASP A 184 0.94 -4.91 6.64
N LEU A 185 1.42 -4.71 5.41
CA LEU A 185 0.74 -3.95 4.37
C LEU A 185 0.40 -4.85 3.18
N ILE A 186 -0.83 -4.73 2.68
CA ILE A 186 -1.15 -5.09 1.29
C ILE A 186 -1.25 -3.81 0.48
N ALA A 187 -0.52 -3.72 -0.63
CA ALA A 187 -0.56 -2.56 -1.52
C ALA A 187 -0.59 -2.95 -3.00
N ILE A 188 -1.11 -2.03 -3.81
CA ILE A 188 -1.00 -2.09 -5.26
C ILE A 188 -0.10 -0.95 -5.72
N GLN A 189 0.96 -1.27 -6.44
CA GLN A 189 1.94 -0.29 -6.90
C GLN A 189 2.04 -0.28 -8.42
N LEU A 190 2.06 0.92 -8.99
CA LEU A 190 2.47 1.18 -10.36
C LEU A 190 3.87 1.73 -10.36
N ARG A 191 4.76 1.17 -11.16
CA ARG A 191 6.18 1.54 -11.15
C ARG A 191 6.79 1.56 -12.55
N ALA A 192 7.63 2.57 -12.78
CA ALA A 192 8.54 2.60 -13.92
C ALA A 192 9.71 1.63 -13.70
N PRO A 193 10.10 0.86 -14.74
CA PRO A 193 11.19 -0.12 -14.66
C PRO A 193 12.56 0.50 -14.33
#